data_AF-A0A8E4V0G1-F1
#
_entry.id   AF-A0A8E4V0G1-F1
#
_cell.length_a   1.000
_cell.length_b   1.000
_cell.length_c   1.000
_cell.angle_alpha   90.00
_cell.angle_beta   90.00
_cell.angle_gamma   90.00
#
_symmetry.space_group_name_H-M   'P 1'
#
loop_
_entity.id
_entity.type
_entity.pdbx_description
1 polymer ?
#
loop_
_entity_poly.entity_id
_entity_poly.type
_entity_poly.pdbx_seq_one_letter_code
_entity_poly.pdbx_strand_id
1 'polypeptide(L)'
;MDIEIVDAKVKTLDEQPAFAYMKHRVDELNDEINEKIEDIISSTHLKDDIEQLKLEMVKAGKSPDPDSKKKIESLQQKIKQRLAEALSISELKEKHDQLKEDISEVMQATEMSGNSNNDIPSMIGHVA
;
A
#
# COMPACT_ATOMS: atom_id res chain seq x y z
N MET A 1 54.23 3.59 -4.51
CA MET A 1 52.98 4.05 -5.14
C MET A 1 51.88 3.31 -4.42
N ASP A 2 51.30 3.97 -3.44
CA ASP A 2 50.16 3.46 -2.69
C ASP A 2 48.95 3.48 -3.60
N ILE A 3 48.36 2.31 -3.84
CA ILE A 3 47.10 2.20 -4.55
C ILE A 3 46.04 2.61 -3.54
N GLU A 4 45.61 3.87 -3.61
CA GLU A 4 44.36 4.30 -3.00
C GLU A 4 43.26 3.42 -3.61
N ILE A 5 42.80 2.45 -2.81
CA ILE A 5 41.52 1.80 -3.02
C ILE A 5 40.51 2.92 -2.81
N VAL A 6 40.14 3.57 -3.92
CA VAL A 6 39.00 4.48 -3.95
C VAL A 6 37.85 3.64 -3.42
N ASP A 7 37.40 3.97 -2.20
CA ASP A 7 36.20 3.45 -1.59
C ASP A 7 35.10 3.54 -2.65
N ALA A 8 34.88 2.43 -3.35
CA ALA A 8 33.81 2.27 -4.30
C ALA A 8 32.57 2.28 -3.43
N LYS A 9 32.09 3.50 -3.22
CA LYS A 9 30.99 3.92 -2.39
C LYS A 9 29.93 2.83 -2.45
N VAL A 10 29.89 1.99 -1.41
CA VAL A 10 28.71 1.23 -1.05
C VAL A 10 27.70 2.33 -0.70
N LYS A 11 27.09 2.88 -1.74
CA LYS A 11 26.04 3.87 -1.65
C LYS A 11 24.89 3.07 -1.06
N THR A 12 24.78 3.13 0.26
CA THR A 12 23.67 2.58 1.02
C THR A 12 22.41 2.98 0.26
N LEU A 13 21.57 2.00 -0.08
CA LEU A 13 20.37 2.20 -0.90
C LEU A 13 19.50 3.37 -0.40
N ASP A 14 19.56 3.66 0.91
CA ASP A 14 18.95 4.81 1.59
C ASP A 14 19.39 6.20 1.09
N GLU A 15 20.54 6.36 0.42
CA GLU A 15 21.05 7.65 -0.08
C GLU A 15 20.74 7.92 -1.56
N GLN A 16 20.07 6.99 -2.26
CA GLN A 16 19.63 7.22 -3.64
C GLN A 16 18.34 8.06 -3.62
N PRO A 17 18.29 9.23 -4.30
CA PRO A 17 17.11 10.10 -4.32
C PRO A 17 15.81 9.38 -4.71
N ALA A 18 15.89 8.41 -5.63
CA ALA A 18 14.76 7.59 -6.05
C ALA A 18 14.22 6.69 -4.92
N PHE A 19 15.09 6.12 -4.09
CA PHE A 19 14.68 5.27 -2.96
C PHE A 19 14.04 6.09 -1.84
N ALA A 20 14.61 7.24 -1.51
CA ALA A 20 14.01 8.18 -0.55
C ALA A 20 12.63 8.67 -1.01
N TYR A 21 12.46 8.94 -2.31
CA TYR A 21 11.17 9.31 -2.90
C TYR A 21 10.13 8.18 -2.84
N MET A 22 10.53 6.93 -3.17
CA MET A 22 9.63 5.77 -3.05
C MET A 22 9.21 5.54 -1.60
N LYS A 23 10.15 5.62 -0.65
CA LYS A 23 9.86 5.47 0.78
C LYS A 23 8.85 6.51 1.25
N HIS A 24 9.03 7.77 0.89
CA HIS A 24 8.07 8.83 1.20
C HIS A 24 6.66 8.50 0.69
N ARG A 25 6.53 7.98 -0.53
CA ARG A 25 5.22 7.62 -1.10
C ARG A 25 4.58 6.39 -0.46
N VAL A 26 5.39 5.44 0.02
CA VAL A 26 4.90 4.32 0.84
C VAL A 26 4.35 4.84 2.15
N ASP A 27 5.10 5.72 2.83
CA ASP A 27 4.71 6.30 4.11
C ASP A 27 3.42 7.14 3.96
N GLU A 28 3.34 7.98 2.92
CA GLU A 28 2.14 8.78 2.59
C GLU A 28 0.91 7.89 2.34
N LEU A 29 1.04 6.83 1.53
CA LEU A 29 -0.07 5.92 1.27
C LEU A 29 -0.52 5.20 2.56
N ASN A 30 0.42 4.83 3.44
CA ASN A 30 0.12 4.21 4.71
C ASN A 30 -0.64 5.16 5.65
N ASP A 31 -0.25 6.43 5.70
CA ASP A 31 -0.93 7.46 6.50
C ASP A 31 -2.35 7.71 5.97
N GLU A 32 -2.53 7.82 4.65
CA GLU A 32 -3.87 7.96 4.05
C GLU A 32 -4.79 6.76 4.30
N ILE A 33 -4.23 5.53 4.30
CA ILE A 33 -4.98 4.32 4.67
C ILE A 33 -5.47 4.43 6.11
N ASN A 34 -4.59 4.84 7.04
CA ASN A 34 -4.94 4.99 8.45
C ASN A 34 -5.99 6.08 8.67
N GLU A 35 -5.81 7.25 8.05
CA GLU A 35 -6.77 8.36 8.12
C GLU A 35 -8.14 7.93 7.61
N LYS A 36 -8.21 7.30 6.43
CA LYS A 36 -9.49 6.82 5.89
C LYS A 36 -10.15 5.77 6.80
N ILE A 37 -9.38 4.88 7.42
CA ILE A 37 -9.92 3.93 8.41
C ILE A 37 -10.50 4.67 9.64
N GLU A 38 -9.78 5.66 10.17
CA GLU A 38 -10.25 6.47 11.30
C GLU A 38 -11.50 7.27 10.94
N ASP A 39 -11.54 7.87 9.75
CA ASP A 39 -12.70 8.57 9.21
C ASP A 39 -13.90 7.64 9.08
N ILE A 40 -13.72 6.42 8.58
CA ILE A 40 -14.79 5.42 8.52
C ILE A 40 -15.29 5.09 9.92
N ILE A 41 -14.41 4.86 10.88
CA ILE A 41 -14.79 4.51 12.26
C ILE A 41 -15.52 5.68 12.94
N SER A 42 -15.10 6.92 12.69
CA SER A 42 -15.62 8.13 13.34
C SER A 42 -16.89 8.69 12.68
N SER A 43 -17.00 8.61 11.35
CA SER A 43 -18.13 9.15 10.58
C SER A 43 -19.33 8.20 10.52
N THR A 44 -19.09 6.89 10.66
CA THR A 44 -20.17 5.91 10.57
C THR A 44 -20.77 5.65 11.94
N HIS A 45 -22.10 5.56 12.00
CA HIS A 45 -22.79 4.96 13.16
C HIS A 45 -22.62 3.43 13.20
N LEU A 46 -21.50 2.91 12.69
CA LEU A 46 -21.22 1.48 12.62
C LEU A 46 -21.10 0.88 14.02
N LYS A 47 -20.44 1.60 14.94
CA LYS A 47 -20.37 1.21 16.35
C LYS A 47 -21.77 1.08 16.96
N ASP A 48 -22.61 2.10 16.79
CA ASP A 48 -23.97 2.12 17.32
C ASP A 48 -24.82 0.98 16.75
N ASP A 49 -24.72 0.74 15.43
CA ASP A 49 -25.43 -0.37 14.77
C ASP A 49 -24.99 -1.75 15.28
N ILE A 50 -23.68 -1.93 15.55
CA ILE A 50 -23.13 -3.17 16.11
C ILE A 50 -23.61 -3.36 17.56
N GLU A 51 -23.62 -2.30 18.37
CA GLU A 51 -24.14 -2.33 19.73
C GLU A 51 -25.64 -2.66 19.74
N GLN A 52 -26.40 -2.08 18.82
CA GLN A 52 -27.82 -2.37 18.66
C GLN A 52 -28.06 -3.82 18.20
N LEU A 53 -27.24 -4.35 17.29
CA LEU A 53 -27.31 -5.74 16.86
C LEU A 53 -27.04 -6.69 18.04
N LYS A 54 -26.00 -6.43 18.84
CA LYS A 54 -25.69 -7.21 20.04
C LYS A 54 -26.88 -7.22 21.02
N LEU A 55 -27.45 -6.05 21.29
CA LEU A 55 -28.60 -5.92 22.19
C LEU A 55 -29.80 -6.74 21.68
N GLU A 56 -30.08 -6.66 20.38
CA GLU A 56 -31.25 -7.34 19.83
C GLU A 56 -31.05 -8.85 19.73
N MET A 57 -29.82 -9.32 19.50
CA MET A 57 -29.47 -10.74 19.63
C MET A 57 -29.67 -11.27 21.06
N VAL A 58 -29.29 -10.49 22.07
CA VAL A 58 -29.52 -10.85 23.48
C VAL A 58 -31.02 -10.92 23.78
N LYS A 59 -31.78 -9.90 23.36
CA LYS A 59 -33.23 -9.82 23.56
C LYS A 59 -33.98 -10.98 22.88
N ALA A 60 -33.57 -11.33 21.66
CA ALA A 60 -34.25 -12.36 20.88
C ALA A 60 -33.97 -13.79 21.39
N GLY A 61 -32.87 -13.98 22.13
CA GLY A 61 -32.52 -15.24 22.76
C GLY A 61 -32.28 -16.38 21.76
N LYS A 62 -32.47 -17.63 22.21
CA LYS A 62 -32.21 -18.84 21.39
C LYS A 62 -33.27 -19.11 20.31
N SER A 63 -34.46 -18.54 20.47
CA SER A 63 -35.60 -18.74 19.56
C SER A 63 -36.25 -17.40 19.25
N PRO A 64 -35.63 -16.60 18.36
CA PRO A 64 -36.13 -15.29 17.99
C PRO A 64 -37.49 -15.40 17.29
N ASP A 65 -38.44 -14.56 17.69
CA ASP A 65 -39.72 -14.39 17.00
C ASP A 65 -39.51 -13.77 15.60
N PRO A 66 -40.52 -13.79 14.71
CA PRO A 66 -40.39 -13.26 13.35
C PRO A 66 -39.96 -11.79 13.27
N ASP A 67 -40.37 -10.95 14.22
CA ASP A 67 -40.03 -9.52 14.21
C ASP A 67 -38.58 -9.32 14.67
N SER A 68 -38.16 -10.06 15.71
CA SER A 68 -36.76 -10.10 16.15
C SER A 68 -35.83 -10.57 15.02
N LYS A 69 -36.22 -11.61 14.26
CA LYS A 69 -35.45 -12.08 13.09
C LYS A 69 -35.29 -11.00 12.03
N LYS A 70 -36.39 -10.36 11.63
CA LYS A 70 -36.37 -9.28 10.64
C LYS A 70 -35.47 -8.12 11.07
N LYS A 71 -35.53 -7.75 12.36
CA LYS A 71 -34.72 -6.65 12.88
C LYS A 71 -33.22 -7.01 12.92
N ILE A 72 -32.87 -8.21 13.33
CA ILE A 72 -31.48 -8.72 13.29
C ILE A 72 -30.96 -8.71 11.85
N GLU A 73 -31.73 -9.24 10.89
CA GLU A 73 -31.34 -9.25 9.48
C GLU A 73 -31.16 -7.85 8.92
N SER A 74 -32.07 -6.92 9.25
CA SER A 74 -31.98 -5.52 8.83
C SER A 74 -30.71 -4.85 9.36
N LEU A 75 -30.38 -5.04 10.65
CA LEU A 75 -29.15 -4.51 11.24
C LEU A 75 -27.90 -5.10 10.58
N GLN A 76 -27.89 -6.41 10.31
CA GLN A 76 -26.78 -7.07 9.60
C GLN A 76 -26.58 -6.51 8.19
N GLN A 77 -27.66 -6.28 7.43
CA GLN A 77 -27.57 -5.70 6.09
C GLN A 77 -27.05 -4.26 6.13
N LYS A 78 -27.54 -3.45 7.08
CA LYS A 78 -27.08 -2.07 7.26
C LYS A 78 -25.58 -2.00 7.59
N ILE A 79 -25.09 -2.87 8.48
CA ILE A 79 -23.68 -2.99 8.83
C ILE A 79 -22.85 -3.38 7.60
N LYS A 80 -23.29 -4.39 6.84
CA LYS A 80 -22.60 -4.83 5.62
C LYS A 80 -22.52 -3.73 4.57
N GLN A 81 -23.60 -3.00 4.35
CA GLN A 81 -23.64 -1.91 3.37
C GLN A 81 -22.64 -0.81 3.73
N ARG A 82 -22.65 -0.36 4.99
CA ARG A 82 -21.72 0.69 5.45
C ARG A 82 -20.26 0.26 5.34
N LEU A 83 -19.95 -0.99 5.67
CA LEU A 83 -18.62 -1.55 5.48
C LEU A 83 -18.24 -1.61 3.99
N ALA A 84 -19.17 -1.98 3.11
CA ALA A 84 -18.92 -2.01 1.68
C ALA A 84 -18.66 -0.62 1.10
N GLU A 85 -19.46 0.39 1.49
CA GLU A 85 -19.26 1.79 1.10
C GLU A 85 -17.89 2.30 1.57
N ALA A 86 -17.55 2.02 2.83
CA ALA A 86 -16.27 2.34 3.42
C ALA A 86 -15.07 1.67 2.72
N LEU A 87 -15.20 0.41 2.29
CA LEU A 87 -14.13 -0.34 1.62
C LEU A 87 -14.05 -0.09 0.11
N SER A 88 -15.05 0.55 -0.50
CA SER A 88 -15.09 0.82 -1.95
C SER A 88 -14.20 1.98 -2.40
N ILE A 89 -13.21 2.38 -1.59
CA ILE A 89 -12.31 3.48 -1.91
C ILE A 89 -11.41 3.08 -3.10
N SER A 90 -11.79 3.51 -4.29
CA SER A 90 -11.03 3.29 -5.53
C SER A 90 -9.69 4.04 -5.54
N GLU A 91 -9.63 5.19 -4.88
CA GLU A 91 -8.48 6.11 -4.90
C GLU A 91 -7.22 5.49 -4.25
N LEU A 92 -7.38 4.81 -3.11
CA LEU A 92 -6.25 4.14 -2.43
C LEU A 92 -5.69 2.99 -3.27
N LYS A 93 -6.57 2.25 -3.95
CA LYS A 93 -6.17 1.18 -4.86
C LYS A 93 -5.40 1.71 -6.06
N GLU A 94 -5.88 2.79 -6.67
CA GLU A 94 -5.19 3.46 -7.78
C GLU A 94 -3.80 3.95 -7.35
N LYS A 95 -3.69 4.61 -6.18
CA LYS A 95 -2.39 5.03 -5.63
C LYS A 95 -1.44 3.86 -5.37
N HIS A 96 -1.96 2.74 -4.85
CA HIS A 96 -1.18 1.51 -4.66
C HIS A 96 -0.66 0.95 -5.99
N ASP A 97 -1.53 0.86 -7.00
CA ASP A 97 -1.17 0.31 -8.30
C ASP A 97 -0.14 1.20 -9.00
N GLN A 98 -0.26 2.53 -8.90
CA GLN A 98 0.74 3.48 -9.39
C GLN A 98 2.08 3.31 -8.67
N LEU A 99 2.07 3.24 -7.33
CA LEU A 99 3.29 3.05 -6.54
C LEU A 99 4.02 1.75 -6.92
N LYS A 100 3.28 0.68 -7.24
CA LYS A 100 3.84 -0.58 -7.71
C LYS A 100 4.53 -0.43 -9.07
N GLU A 101 3.96 0.33 -9.99
CA GLU A 101 4.58 0.64 -11.27
C GLU A 101 5.87 1.45 -11.08
N ASP A 102 5.82 2.49 -10.24
CA ASP A 102 6.98 3.35 -9.97
C ASP A 102 8.15 2.55 -9.36
N ILE A 103 7.86 1.63 -8.43
CA ILE A 103 8.87 0.72 -7.86
C ILE A 103 9.48 -0.18 -8.95
N SER A 104 8.65 -0.71 -9.85
CA SER A 104 9.09 -1.56 -10.96
C SER A 104 10.02 -0.80 -11.92
N GLU A 105 9.71 0.45 -12.24
CA GLU A 105 10.56 1.29 -13.09
C GLU A 105 11.91 1.59 -12.44
N VAL A 106 11.93 1.93 -11.15
CA VAL A 106 13.17 2.20 -10.42
C VAL A 106 14.04 0.94 -10.36
N MET A 107 13.45 -0.23 -10.10
CA MET A 107 14.18 -1.50 -10.10
C MET A 107 14.82 -1.78 -11.48
N GLN A 108 14.06 -1.65 -12.57
CA GLN A 108 14.58 -1.84 -13.93
C GLN A 108 15.71 -0.85 -14.27
N ALA A 109 15.58 0.41 -13.88
CA ALA A 109 16.62 1.42 -14.09
C ALA A 109 17.92 1.09 -13.31
N THR A 110 17.80 0.51 -12.11
CA THR A 110 18.97 0.08 -11.33
C THR A 110 19.63 -1.19 -11.89
N GLU A 111 18.86 -2.12 -12.46
CA GLU A 111 19.36 -3.34 -13.09
C GLU A 111 20.07 -3.03 -14.43
N MET A 112 19.55 -2.09 -15.22
CA MET A 112 20.11 -1.71 -16.53
C MET A 112 21.47 -0.99 -16.40
N SER A 113 21.75 -0.33 -15.27
CA SER A 113 23.02 0.37 -15.02
C SER A 113 24.19 -0.57 -14.70
N GLY A 114 23.95 -1.88 -14.51
CA GLY A 114 24.97 -2.87 -14.13
C GLY A 114 25.72 -3.54 -15.28
N ASN A 115 25.32 -3.33 -16.54
CA ASN A 115 25.88 -4.04 -17.69
C ASN A 115 26.36 -3.08 -18.80
N SER A 116 27.45 -2.37 -18.55
CA SER A 116 28.23 -1.71 -19.61
C SER A 116 29.69 -1.77 -19.23
N ASN A 117 30.36 -2.85 -19.63
CA ASN A 117 31.80 -2.89 -19.91
C ASN A 117 32.10 -4.24 -20.54
N ASN A 118 32.12 -4.29 -21.87
CA ASN A 118 33.00 -5.15 -22.69
C ASN A 118 32.89 -4.75 -24.17
N ASP A 119 33.12 -3.48 -24.48
CA ASP A 119 33.47 -3.06 -25.84
C ASP A 119 34.82 -2.37 -25.77
N ILE A 120 35.90 -3.13 -25.99
CA ILE A 120 37.21 -2.55 -26.29
C ILE A 120 37.24 -2.26 -27.80
N PRO A 121 37.36 -1.00 -28.24
CA PRO A 121 37.57 -0.69 -29.64
C PRO A 121 38.98 -1.09 -30.05
N SER A 122 39.11 -2.09 -30.93
CA SER A 122 40.36 -2.40 -31.61
C SER A 122 40.64 -1.33 -32.66
N MET A 123 41.48 -0.35 -32.30
CA MET A 123 42.15 0.53 -33.25
C MET A 123 43.55 0.85 -32.77
N ILE A 124 44.57 0.14 -33.30
CA ILE A 124 45.80 0.77 -33.80
C ILE A 124 46.28 -0.03 -35.01
N GLY A 125 46.37 0.65 -36.15
CA GLY A 125 47.12 0.21 -37.31
C GLY A 125 48.48 0.92 -37.41
N HIS A 126 49.46 0.17 -37.93
CA HIS A 126 50.57 0.54 -38.81
C HIS A 126 51.83 1.31 -38.32
N VAL A 127 52.96 0.67 -38.64
CA VAL A 127 54.27 1.18 -39.15
C VAL A 127 55.35 1.59 -38.14
N ALA A 128 56.41 0.76 -38.07
CA ALA A 128 57.71 1.07 -38.69
C ALA A 128 58.42 -0.24 -39.08
#